data_AF-A0A7C3N487-F1
#
_entry.id   AF-A0A7C3N487-F1
#
_cell.length_a   1.000
_cell.length_b   1.000
_cell.length_c   1.000
_cell.angle_alpha   90.00
_cell.angle_beta   90.00
_cell.angle_gamma   90.00
#
_symmetry.space_group_name_H-M   'P 1'
#
loop_
_entity.id
_entity.type
_entity.pdbx_description
1 polymer ?
#
loop_
_entity_poly.entity_id
_entity_poly.type
_entity_poly.pdbx_seq_one_letter_code
_entity_poly.pdbx_strand_id
1 'polypeptide(L)'
;MGFPIATTLSHEATLKDVERAIQHWLDTVVLPVNQNNWRKVRELMSTSHENGWSVRFVLWVKGQQVKSVPLHRIANHPCLEGWMVQDVSDPVLIAMLRATTELGHVWSWGREIPFTHGVLSHQPVSQHWWAWITVGEIENLAGQIVKALLSGAEGICFSSLPTEDTPLECERLKAIGFFAVHLRLWKPLLSERPNFSEAWEWKTEEVSGWVWSLEGEETLCLFSPLSFSPTLWLKFPFAVREGVRAYSVQFPALVRLPLQRKGNNTLVKFSEPKLINMVWLTSDMERVQRMHHIANELAPKAMQFAVQWVLARRERLGEKFQAIPGIDDRVWSMLQKAKRRQFSYGYIEAYEILSASGAFGSLAASAVSG
;
A
#
# COMPACT_ATOMS: atom_id res chain seq x y z
N MET A 1 5.86 10.61 -10.47
CA MET A 1 6.26 10.44 -9.05
C MET A 1 6.09 8.98 -8.69
N GLY A 2 6.92 8.40 -7.83
CA GLY A 2 6.70 7.01 -7.40
C GLY A 2 5.47 6.90 -6.49
N PHE A 3 4.88 5.71 -6.37
CA PHE A 3 3.87 5.38 -5.36
C PHE A 3 4.56 4.90 -4.07
N PRO A 4 4.70 5.72 -3.01
CA PRO A 4 5.42 5.33 -1.80
C PRO A 4 4.57 4.43 -0.91
N ILE A 5 5.26 3.52 -0.24
CA ILE A 5 4.72 2.60 0.75
C ILE A 5 5.47 2.89 2.04
N ALA A 6 4.90 3.82 2.80
CA ALA A 6 5.56 4.51 3.88
C ALA A 6 5.08 4.04 5.26
N THR A 7 5.87 4.33 6.29
CA THR A 7 5.42 4.30 7.68
C THR A 7 5.94 5.51 8.42
N THR A 8 5.25 5.89 9.49
CA THR A 8 5.73 6.90 10.42
C THR A 8 6.50 6.28 11.56
N LEU A 9 7.64 6.88 11.91
CA LEU A 9 8.39 6.53 13.10
C LEU A 9 8.33 7.66 14.13
N SER A 10 8.60 7.34 15.39
CA SER A 10 8.59 8.32 16.48
C SER A 10 9.82 9.24 16.44
N HIS A 11 9.81 10.29 17.27
CA HIS A 11 10.98 11.15 17.48
C HIS A 11 12.16 10.41 18.12
N GLU A 12 11.90 9.28 18.76
CA GLU A 12 12.90 8.42 19.39
C GLU A 12 13.44 7.35 18.44
N ALA A 13 12.96 7.30 17.19
CA ALA A 13 13.34 6.31 16.19
C ALA A 13 14.85 6.07 16.14
N THR A 14 15.21 4.80 16.05
CA THR A 14 16.58 4.30 16.01
C THR A 14 16.86 3.69 14.64
N LEU A 15 18.12 3.32 14.40
CA LEU A 15 18.48 2.61 13.18
C LEU A 15 17.74 1.27 13.04
N LYS A 16 17.44 0.60 14.17
CA LYS A 16 16.66 -0.65 14.19
C LYS A 16 15.23 -0.45 13.69
N ASP A 17 14.64 0.72 13.91
CA ASP A 17 13.29 1.02 13.39
C ASP A 17 13.29 1.17 11.87
N VAL A 18 14.33 1.82 11.32
CA VAL A 18 14.53 1.93 9.87
C VAL A 18 14.78 0.54 9.26
N GLU A 19 15.64 -0.26 9.88
CA GLU A 19 15.89 -1.63 9.46
C GLU A 19 14.61 -2.47 9.47
N ARG A 20 13.80 -2.37 10.54
CA ARG A 20 12.51 -3.05 10.64
C ARG A 20 11.54 -2.61 9.55
N ALA A 21 11.49 -1.32 9.21
CA ALA A 21 10.64 -0.83 8.12
C ALA A 21 11.04 -1.47 6.77
N ILE A 22 12.35 -1.53 6.47
CA ILE A 22 12.89 -2.16 5.26
C ILE A 22 12.58 -3.66 5.24
N GLN A 23 12.80 -4.35 6.36
CA GLN A 23 12.49 -5.77 6.51
C GLN A 23 11.01 -6.06 6.23
N HIS A 24 10.12 -5.11 6.47
CA HIS A 24 8.68 -5.16 6.19
C HIS A 24 8.28 -4.50 4.84
N TRP A 25 9.23 -4.35 3.92
CA TRP A 25 9.02 -3.92 2.53
C TRP A 25 8.50 -2.49 2.34
N LEU A 26 8.63 -1.66 3.37
CA LEU A 26 8.35 -0.23 3.30
C LEU A 26 9.54 0.46 2.62
N ASP A 27 9.28 1.32 1.64
CA ASP A 27 10.34 2.08 0.94
C ASP A 27 10.59 3.45 1.54
N THR A 28 9.70 3.93 2.39
CA THR A 28 9.73 5.31 2.87
C THR A 28 9.46 5.36 4.37
N VAL A 29 10.24 6.17 5.09
CA VAL A 29 10.00 6.48 6.50
C VAL A 29 9.70 7.96 6.66
N VAL A 30 8.61 8.26 7.37
CA VAL A 30 8.24 9.62 7.75
C VAL A 30 8.75 9.86 9.17
N LEU A 31 9.63 10.84 9.33
CA LEU A 31 10.27 11.14 10.61
C LEU A 31 9.97 12.56 11.09
N PRO A 32 9.51 12.73 12.34
CA PRO A 32 9.41 14.05 12.93
C PRO A 32 10.80 14.65 13.15
N VAL A 33 11.02 15.88 12.69
CA VAL A 33 12.26 16.64 12.88
C VAL A 33 12.01 17.97 13.58
N ASN A 34 12.92 18.35 14.47
CA ASN A 34 12.93 19.60 15.21
C ASN A 34 14.38 19.99 15.61
N GLN A 35 14.52 21.14 16.28
CA GLN A 35 15.83 21.66 16.72
C GLN A 35 16.62 20.72 17.63
N ASN A 36 15.96 19.80 18.34
CA ASN A 36 16.58 18.90 19.31
C ASN A 36 17.03 17.56 18.69
N ASN A 37 16.36 17.09 17.63
CA ASN A 37 16.63 15.76 17.05
C ASN A 37 17.22 15.76 15.63
N TRP A 38 17.38 16.92 14.98
CA TRP A 38 17.86 16.99 13.59
C TRP A 38 19.22 16.29 13.35
N ARG A 39 20.12 16.32 14.34
CA ARG A 39 21.43 15.63 14.24
C ARG A 39 21.25 14.12 14.13
N LYS A 40 20.38 13.56 14.98
CA LYS A 40 20.03 12.14 14.99
C LYS A 40 19.34 11.75 13.68
N VAL A 41 18.41 12.58 13.19
CA VAL A 41 17.75 12.34 11.89
C VAL A 41 18.77 12.30 10.74
N ARG A 42 19.71 13.25 10.72
CA ARG A 42 20.79 13.26 9.73
C ARG A 42 21.67 12.02 9.81
N GLU A 43 22.06 11.63 11.02
CA GLU A 43 22.83 10.40 11.27
C GLU A 43 22.08 9.16 10.76
N LEU A 44 20.79 9.00 11.06
CA LEU A 44 19.98 7.90 10.54
C LEU A 44 19.97 7.84 9.02
N MET A 45 19.84 8.99 8.35
CA MET A 45 19.88 9.06 6.89
C MET A 45 21.27 8.69 6.35
N SER A 46 22.34 9.23 6.93
CA SER A 46 23.72 8.93 6.50
C SER A 46 24.07 7.46 6.70
N THR A 47 23.76 6.88 7.86
CA THR A 47 23.99 5.45 8.10
C THR A 47 23.14 4.56 7.19
N SER A 48 21.89 4.96 6.90
CA SER A 48 21.05 4.23 5.93
C SER A 48 21.67 4.25 4.53
N HIS A 49 22.23 5.39 4.12
CA HIS A 49 22.91 5.54 2.84
C HIS A 49 24.19 4.71 2.77
N GLU A 50 25.02 4.77 3.81
CA GLU A 50 26.27 4.01 3.94
C GLU A 50 26.04 2.50 3.90
N ASN A 51 24.93 2.03 4.49
CA ASN A 51 24.50 0.63 4.42
C ASN A 51 23.91 0.22 3.06
N GLY A 52 23.79 1.14 2.10
CA GLY A 52 23.20 0.89 0.78
C GLY A 52 21.70 0.59 0.83
N TRP A 53 21.01 1.01 1.90
CA TRP A 53 19.58 0.75 2.04
C TRP A 53 18.77 1.63 1.10
N SER A 54 17.93 0.99 0.28
CA SER A 54 16.98 1.67 -0.61
C SER A 54 15.74 2.15 0.17
N VAL A 55 15.95 2.97 1.20
CA VAL A 55 14.90 3.64 1.97
C VAL A 55 14.97 5.15 1.78
N ARG A 56 13.80 5.77 1.58
CA ARG A 56 13.61 7.21 1.44
C ARG A 56 13.11 7.81 2.74
N PHE A 57 13.50 9.05 3.01
CA PHE A 57 13.12 9.79 4.19
C PHE A 57 12.27 10.98 3.81
N VAL A 58 11.11 11.09 4.45
CA VAL A 58 10.32 12.32 4.43
C VAL A 58 10.33 12.91 5.82
N LEU A 59 10.74 14.17 5.91
CA LEU A 59 10.86 14.85 7.19
C LEU A 59 9.58 15.60 7.50
N TRP A 60 8.94 15.21 8.60
CA TRP A 60 7.77 15.90 9.10
C TRP A 60 8.16 16.99 10.09
N VAL A 61 7.52 18.14 9.98
CA VAL A 61 7.83 19.30 10.80
C VAL A 61 6.57 20.13 11.04
N LYS A 62 6.46 20.67 12.25
CA LYS A 62 5.33 21.54 12.62
C LYS A 62 5.59 22.96 12.15
N GLY A 63 4.81 23.47 11.18
CA GLY A 63 4.76 24.86 10.74
C GLY A 63 6.02 25.70 11.00
N GLN A 64 5.91 26.70 11.90
CA GLN A 64 7.00 27.64 12.21
C GLN A 64 8.21 27.00 12.93
N GLN A 65 8.11 25.78 13.48
CA GLN A 65 9.25 25.07 14.08
C GLN A 65 10.31 24.67 13.05
N VAL A 66 9.98 24.69 11.75
CA VAL A 66 10.99 24.51 10.69
C VAL A 66 12.12 25.52 10.81
N LYS A 67 11.81 26.77 11.20
CA LYS A 67 12.80 27.86 11.24
C LYS A 67 13.91 27.59 12.26
N SER A 68 13.70 26.68 13.22
CA SER A 68 14.73 26.25 14.17
C SER A 68 15.49 24.99 13.75
N VAL A 69 15.13 24.38 12.61
CA VAL A 69 15.88 23.25 12.03
C VAL A 69 16.98 23.80 11.11
N PRO A 70 18.25 23.38 11.28
CA PRO A 70 19.35 23.78 10.39
C PRO A 70 19.23 23.14 8.99
N LEU A 71 18.31 23.64 8.15
CA LEU A 71 17.99 23.06 6.84
C LEU A 71 19.21 22.82 5.95
N HIS A 72 20.17 23.76 5.94
CA HIS A 72 21.43 23.65 5.18
C HIS A 72 22.29 22.43 5.57
N ARG A 73 22.10 21.84 6.76
CA ARG A 73 22.81 20.62 7.20
C ARG A 73 22.16 19.33 6.71
N ILE A 74 20.90 19.41 6.30
CA ILE A 74 20.09 18.26 5.87
C ILE A 74 19.83 18.31 4.35
N ALA A 75 19.92 19.49 3.74
CA ALA A 75 19.71 19.71 2.33
C ALA A 75 20.55 18.79 1.45
N ASN A 76 19.94 18.35 0.34
CA ASN A 76 20.51 17.52 -0.71
C ASN A 76 21.10 16.18 -0.21
N HIS A 77 20.64 15.70 0.95
CA HIS A 77 21.01 14.36 1.40
C HIS A 77 20.39 13.31 0.45
N PRO A 78 21.14 12.31 -0.05
CA PRO A 78 20.64 11.35 -1.06
C PRO A 78 19.38 10.56 -0.66
N CYS A 79 19.23 10.31 0.65
CA CYS A 79 18.06 9.62 1.20
C CYS A 79 16.85 10.54 1.47
N LEU A 80 17.01 11.88 1.39
CA LEU A 80 15.94 12.82 1.67
C LEU A 80 15.07 13.02 0.42
N GLU A 81 13.82 12.57 0.49
CA GLU A 81 12.84 12.67 -0.60
C GLU A 81 12.09 14.00 -0.56
N GLY A 82 11.70 14.44 0.63
CA GLY A 82 10.89 15.65 0.77
C GLY A 82 10.48 15.96 2.20
N TRP A 83 9.57 16.93 2.31
CA TRP A 83 9.10 17.46 3.58
C TRP A 83 7.59 17.37 3.70
N MET A 84 7.12 17.03 4.89
CA MET A 84 5.71 17.12 5.25
C MET A 84 5.54 18.21 6.31
N VAL A 85 4.74 19.22 6.02
CA VAL A 85 4.56 20.38 6.89
C VAL A 85 3.10 20.50 7.33
N GLN A 86 2.90 20.66 8.63
CA GLN A 86 1.60 21.03 9.19
C GLN A 86 1.37 22.53 9.05
N ASP A 87 0.24 22.92 8.46
CA ASP A 87 -0.21 24.30 8.23
C ASP A 87 0.76 25.12 7.37
N VAL A 88 0.29 25.51 6.19
CA VAL A 88 1.11 26.13 5.15
C VAL A 88 0.43 27.40 4.65
N SER A 89 0.65 28.47 5.40
CA SER A 89 0.32 29.83 5.00
C SER A 89 1.54 30.64 4.59
N ASP A 90 2.76 30.14 4.84
CA ASP A 90 4.03 30.84 4.56
C ASP A 90 4.67 30.32 3.25
N PRO A 91 4.50 31.02 2.10
CA PRO A 91 5.06 30.60 0.82
C PRO A 91 6.59 30.62 0.79
N VAL A 92 7.23 31.47 1.61
CA VAL A 92 8.69 31.53 1.73
C VAL A 92 9.21 30.25 2.36
N LEU A 93 8.52 29.77 3.40
CA LEU A 93 8.86 28.51 4.05
C LEU A 93 8.78 27.32 3.09
N ILE A 94 7.74 27.25 2.25
CA ILE A 94 7.62 26.21 1.22
C ILE A 94 8.81 26.28 0.27
N ALA A 95 9.12 27.46 -0.26
CA ALA A 95 10.23 27.64 -1.20
C ALA A 95 11.57 27.22 -0.59
N MET A 96 11.82 27.58 0.68
CA MET A 96 13.01 27.16 1.41
C MET A 96 13.11 25.64 1.52
N LEU A 97 12.01 24.97 1.88
CA LEU A 97 11.98 23.51 1.99
C LEU A 97 12.17 22.82 0.64
N ARG A 98 11.53 23.33 -0.42
CA ARG A 98 11.73 22.83 -1.79
C ARG A 98 13.20 22.91 -2.21
N ALA A 99 13.89 23.99 -1.84
CA ALA A 99 15.31 24.15 -2.15
C ALA A 99 16.25 23.19 -1.40
N THR A 100 15.74 22.40 -0.44
CA THR A 100 16.55 21.41 0.29
C THR A 100 16.56 20.02 -0.35
N THR A 101 15.75 19.76 -1.37
CA THR A 101 15.73 18.47 -2.06
C THR A 101 15.78 18.68 -3.58
N GLU A 102 16.37 17.73 -4.30
CA GLU A 102 16.47 17.81 -5.76
C GLU A 102 15.08 17.87 -6.43
N LEU A 103 14.14 17.07 -5.92
CA LEU A 103 12.78 16.99 -6.45
C LEU A 103 11.85 18.11 -5.96
N GLY A 104 12.29 18.90 -4.97
CA GLY A 104 11.50 19.98 -4.39
C GLY A 104 10.16 19.52 -3.82
N HIS A 105 10.07 18.28 -3.32
CA HIS A 105 8.82 17.73 -2.80
C HIS A 105 8.52 18.29 -1.40
N VAL A 106 7.40 19.01 -1.31
CA VAL A 106 6.86 19.54 -0.06
C VAL A 106 5.36 19.30 -0.05
N TRP A 107 4.90 18.53 0.94
CA TRP A 107 3.49 18.24 1.19
C TRP A 107 2.99 19.12 2.34
N SER A 108 1.84 19.74 2.13
CA SER A 108 1.22 20.67 3.07
C SER A 108 -0.11 20.15 3.57
N TRP A 109 -0.29 20.08 4.89
CA TRP A 109 -1.58 19.72 5.49
C TRP A 109 -2.39 20.97 5.85
N GLY A 110 -3.57 21.12 5.25
CA GLY A 110 -4.41 22.33 5.34
C GLY A 110 -5.28 22.45 6.60
N ARG A 111 -5.14 21.57 7.58
CA ARG A 111 -5.84 21.65 8.88
C ARG A 111 -4.93 21.23 10.02
N GLU A 112 -5.11 21.81 11.20
CA GLU A 112 -4.53 21.31 12.45
C GLU A 112 -5.04 19.90 12.70
N ILE A 113 -4.24 18.88 12.41
CA ILE A 113 -4.51 17.53 12.87
C ILE A 113 -3.64 17.30 14.09
N PRO A 114 -4.25 17.13 15.28
CA PRO A 114 -3.50 16.63 16.41
C PRO A 114 -3.20 15.16 16.11
N PHE A 115 -1.92 14.82 16.17
CA PHE A 115 -1.39 13.46 16.03
C PHE A 115 -1.81 12.56 17.22
N THR A 116 -3.08 12.58 17.61
CA THR A 116 -3.58 11.85 18.78
C THR A 116 -4.68 10.83 18.47
N HIS A 117 -5.39 10.86 17.33
CA HIS A 117 -6.57 9.97 17.14
C HIS A 117 -6.79 9.39 15.73
N GLY A 118 -5.78 9.30 14.87
CA GLY A 118 -5.77 8.33 13.76
C GLY A 118 -6.95 8.39 12.75
N VAL A 119 -7.48 9.56 12.40
CA VAL A 119 -8.40 9.68 11.26
C VAL A 119 -8.07 10.98 10.50
N LEU A 120 -7.80 10.87 9.19
CA LEU A 120 -7.61 12.03 8.33
C LEU A 120 -8.93 12.56 7.77
N SER A 121 -8.99 13.89 7.61
CA SER A 121 -9.97 14.59 6.77
C SER A 121 -9.71 14.36 5.28
N HIS A 122 -10.76 14.51 4.47
CA HIS A 122 -10.81 14.07 3.08
C HIS A 122 -9.79 14.64 2.08
N GLN A 123 -9.11 15.78 2.31
CA GLN A 123 -8.23 16.37 1.28
C GLN A 123 -7.13 17.26 1.89
N PRO A 124 -5.85 17.10 1.51
CA PRO A 124 -4.89 18.22 1.52
C PRO A 124 -5.16 19.15 0.33
N VAL A 125 -4.74 20.41 0.43
CA VAL A 125 -4.87 21.42 -0.64
C VAL A 125 -3.81 21.22 -1.74
N SER A 126 -2.79 20.37 -1.50
CA SER A 126 -1.71 20.10 -2.45
C SER A 126 -2.02 18.94 -3.40
N GLN A 127 -1.45 19.02 -4.61
CA GLN A 127 -1.65 18.09 -5.73
C GLN A 127 -1.21 16.64 -5.50
N HIS A 128 -0.40 16.35 -4.47
CA HIS A 128 0.09 15.00 -4.18
C HIS A 128 -0.27 14.60 -2.75
N TRP A 129 -0.93 13.45 -2.58
CA TRP A 129 -1.39 13.04 -1.27
C TRP A 129 -1.17 11.56 -1.00
N TRP A 130 -0.65 11.28 0.19
CA TRP A 130 -0.56 9.93 0.72
C TRP A 130 -1.75 9.69 1.63
N ALA A 131 -2.39 8.55 1.51
CA ALA A 131 -3.40 8.14 2.46
C ALA A 131 -2.72 7.65 3.74
N TRP A 132 -3.16 8.16 4.88
CA TRP A 132 -2.69 7.67 6.17
C TRP A 132 -3.61 6.58 6.69
N ILE A 133 -3.01 5.44 6.97
CA ILE A 133 -3.71 4.23 7.39
C ILE A 133 -3.43 4.00 8.87
N THR A 134 -4.48 3.99 9.67
CA THR A 134 -4.39 3.81 11.11
C THR A 134 -4.22 2.35 11.46
N VAL A 135 -3.14 2.04 12.17
CA VAL A 135 -2.73 0.67 12.52
C VAL A 135 -3.40 0.15 13.80
N GLY A 136 -4.30 0.94 14.41
CA GLY A 136 -4.98 0.60 15.66
C GLY A 136 -5.84 -0.67 15.57
N GLU A 137 -6.55 -0.89 14.48
CA GLU A 137 -7.47 -2.02 14.31
C GLU A 137 -7.07 -2.84 13.08
N ILE A 138 -6.46 -4.02 13.32
CA ILE A 138 -5.88 -4.87 12.28
C ILE A 138 -6.95 -5.27 11.26
N GLU A 139 -8.13 -5.67 11.76
CA GLU A 139 -9.25 -6.12 10.94
C GLU A 139 -9.76 -5.03 9.97
N ASN A 140 -9.51 -3.76 10.29
CA ASN A 140 -9.92 -2.62 9.48
C ASN A 140 -8.83 -2.12 8.50
N LEU A 141 -7.60 -2.64 8.59
CA LEU A 141 -6.48 -2.22 7.73
C LEU A 141 -6.82 -2.39 6.24
N ALA A 142 -7.38 -3.55 5.87
CA ALA A 142 -7.76 -3.83 4.49
C ALA A 142 -8.75 -2.79 3.96
N GLY A 143 -9.84 -2.55 4.70
CA GLY A 143 -10.87 -1.58 4.32
C GLY A 143 -10.34 -0.15 4.20
N GLN A 144 -9.44 0.27 5.10
CA GLN A 144 -8.79 1.58 5.02
C GLN A 144 -7.93 1.72 3.76
N ILE A 145 -7.13 0.71 3.43
CA ILE A 145 -6.30 0.70 2.20
C ILE A 145 -7.19 0.72 0.95
N VAL A 146 -8.25 -0.09 0.91
CA VAL A 146 -9.21 -0.08 -0.20
C VAL A 146 -9.82 1.31 -0.38
N LYS A 147 -10.35 1.89 0.70
CA LYS A 147 -10.95 3.24 0.67
C LYS A 147 -9.96 4.29 0.18
N ALA A 148 -8.72 4.24 0.66
CA ALA A 148 -7.64 5.13 0.25
C ALA A 148 -7.38 5.05 -1.25
N LEU A 149 -7.15 3.84 -1.76
CA LEU A 149 -6.85 3.62 -3.18
C LEU A 149 -8.02 4.02 -4.08
N LEU A 150 -9.26 3.70 -3.69
CA LEU A 150 -10.48 4.14 -4.39
C LEU A 150 -10.77 5.63 -4.25
N SER A 151 -10.16 6.32 -3.30
CA SER A 151 -10.25 7.78 -3.20
C SER A 151 -9.20 8.47 -4.07
N GLY A 152 -8.29 7.71 -4.70
CA GLY A 152 -7.26 8.22 -5.60
C GLY A 152 -5.88 8.38 -4.97
N ALA A 153 -5.59 7.69 -3.86
CA ALA A 153 -4.32 7.86 -3.14
C ALA A 153 -3.12 7.69 -4.07
N GLU A 154 -2.12 8.55 -3.92
CA GLU A 154 -0.86 8.49 -4.69
C GLU A 154 0.26 7.81 -3.90
N GLY A 155 -0.04 7.41 -2.66
CA GLY A 155 0.83 6.64 -1.79
C GLY A 155 0.07 6.18 -0.55
N ILE A 156 0.63 5.22 0.18
CA ILE A 156 0.08 4.72 1.44
C ILE A 156 1.11 4.97 2.55
N CYS A 157 0.69 5.58 3.65
CA CYS A 157 1.51 5.78 4.84
C CYS A 157 0.84 5.13 6.05
N PHE A 158 1.46 4.10 6.63
CA PHE A 158 1.02 3.54 7.90
C PHE A 158 1.33 4.52 9.04
N SER A 159 0.34 4.76 9.90
CA SER A 159 0.41 5.79 10.96
C SER A 159 1.50 5.53 12.00
N SER A 160 1.96 4.29 12.12
CA SER A 160 3.05 3.87 13.00
C SER A 160 3.65 2.56 12.52
N LEU A 161 4.89 2.29 12.94
CA LEU A 161 5.53 0.99 12.81
C LEU A 161 5.40 0.23 14.15
N PRO A 162 4.56 -0.81 14.25
CA PRO A 162 4.42 -1.60 15.47
C PRO A 162 5.72 -2.32 15.83
N THR A 163 5.89 -2.67 17.11
CA THR A 163 7.00 -3.48 17.58
C THR A 163 6.66 -4.98 17.55
N GLU A 164 7.59 -5.81 18.01
CA GLU A 164 7.37 -7.25 18.18
C GLU A 164 7.19 -7.62 19.67
N ASP A 165 6.95 -6.63 20.53
CA ASP A 165 6.98 -6.81 21.99
C ASP A 165 5.72 -7.52 22.52
N THR A 166 4.60 -7.40 21.82
CA THR A 166 3.33 -8.04 22.17
C THR A 166 2.75 -8.84 21.00
N PRO A 167 1.95 -9.89 21.24
CA PRO A 167 1.30 -10.65 20.16
C PRO A 167 0.45 -9.78 19.23
N LEU A 168 -0.22 -8.75 19.77
CA LEU A 168 -1.03 -7.82 18.99
C LEU A 168 -0.16 -6.93 18.08
N GLU A 169 0.94 -6.39 18.60
CA GLU A 169 1.83 -5.55 17.79
C GLU A 169 2.59 -6.37 16.75
N CYS A 170 3.00 -7.60 17.10
CA CYS A 170 3.55 -8.55 16.15
C CYS A 170 2.56 -8.81 15.00
N GLU A 171 1.28 -9.11 15.30
CA GLU A 171 0.27 -9.32 14.25
C GLU A 171 0.08 -8.06 13.38
N ARG A 172 0.00 -6.86 13.97
CA ARG A 172 -0.09 -5.59 13.22
C ARG A 172 1.10 -5.42 12.26
N LEU A 173 2.31 -5.71 12.75
CA LEU A 173 3.53 -5.58 11.96
C LEU A 173 3.54 -6.57 10.78
N LYS A 174 3.11 -7.82 10.98
CA LYS A 174 3.02 -8.82 9.91
C LYS A 174 1.92 -8.49 8.90
N ALA A 175 0.79 -7.93 9.35
CA ALA A 175 -0.26 -7.42 8.48
C ALA A 175 0.26 -6.27 7.57
N ILE A 176 1.02 -5.32 8.13
CA ILE A 176 1.68 -4.26 7.34
C ILE A 176 2.59 -4.87 6.27
N GLY A 177 3.46 -5.82 6.64
CA GLY A 177 4.35 -6.48 5.67
C GLY A 177 3.58 -7.21 4.56
N PHE A 178 2.46 -7.85 4.90
CA PHE A 178 1.56 -8.47 3.92
C PHE A 178 1.04 -7.44 2.91
N PHE A 179 0.47 -6.32 3.36
CA PHE A 179 -0.07 -5.30 2.47
C PHE A 179 1.03 -4.56 1.70
N ALA A 180 2.19 -4.32 2.31
CA ALA A 180 3.32 -3.66 1.67
C ALA A 180 3.79 -4.44 0.43
N VAL A 181 3.92 -5.76 0.53
CA VAL A 181 4.32 -6.59 -0.63
C VAL A 181 3.25 -6.58 -1.74
N HIS A 182 1.97 -6.51 -1.40
CA HIS A 182 0.89 -6.34 -2.38
C HIS A 182 0.98 -4.99 -3.10
N LEU A 183 1.16 -3.92 -2.34
CA LEU A 183 1.33 -2.59 -2.90
C LEU A 183 2.60 -2.51 -3.77
N ARG A 184 3.67 -3.25 -3.44
CA ARG A 184 4.89 -3.35 -4.26
C ARG A 184 4.64 -3.99 -5.61
N LEU A 185 3.77 -5.01 -5.69
CA LEU A 185 3.36 -5.60 -6.96
C LEU A 185 2.60 -4.58 -7.82
N TRP A 186 1.78 -3.74 -7.19
CA TRP A 186 0.95 -2.74 -7.87
C TRP A 186 1.72 -1.46 -8.21
N LYS A 187 2.78 -1.18 -7.46
CA LYS A 187 3.57 0.06 -7.54
C LYS A 187 3.99 0.46 -8.95
N PRO A 188 4.50 -0.44 -9.84
CA PRO A 188 4.89 -0.04 -11.20
C PRO A 188 3.73 0.60 -11.97
N LEU A 189 2.55 0.01 -11.91
CA LEU A 189 1.36 0.51 -12.62
C LEU A 189 0.75 1.73 -11.93
N LEU A 190 0.73 1.76 -10.59
CA LEU A 190 0.21 2.90 -9.84
C LEU A 190 1.08 4.16 -9.96
N SER A 191 2.39 4.01 -10.13
CA SER A 191 3.32 5.15 -10.24
C SER A 191 3.25 5.85 -11.59
N GLU A 192 2.77 5.18 -12.62
CA GLU A 192 2.61 5.71 -13.98
C GLU A 192 1.21 6.31 -14.21
N ARG A 193 0.32 6.13 -13.24
CA ARG A 193 -1.04 6.61 -13.32
C ARG A 193 -1.04 8.14 -13.44
N PRO A 194 -1.78 8.72 -14.40
CA PRO A 194 -2.01 10.16 -14.45
C PRO A 194 -2.69 10.67 -13.17
N ASN A 195 -2.80 11.99 -13.06
CA ASN A 195 -3.46 12.61 -11.91
C ASN A 195 -4.87 12.06 -11.72
N PHE A 196 -5.32 11.95 -10.47
CA PHE A 196 -6.65 11.40 -10.18
C PHE A 196 -7.80 12.13 -10.89
N SER A 197 -7.65 13.42 -11.20
CA SER A 197 -8.61 14.21 -11.98
C SER A 197 -8.81 13.70 -13.42
N GLU A 198 -7.88 12.92 -13.95
CA GLU A 198 -7.93 12.34 -15.29
C GLU A 198 -8.52 10.91 -15.27
N ALA A 199 -8.86 10.39 -14.09
CA ALA A 199 -9.52 9.11 -13.94
C ALA A 199 -10.96 9.16 -14.47
N TRP A 200 -11.41 8.08 -15.08
CA TRP A 200 -12.82 7.87 -15.38
C TRP A 200 -13.47 7.04 -14.28
N GLU A 201 -14.60 7.50 -13.77
CA GLU A 201 -15.39 6.72 -12.82
C GLU A 201 -15.94 5.48 -13.53
N TRP A 202 -15.75 4.32 -12.91
CA TRP A 202 -16.31 3.05 -13.34
C TRP A 202 -17.28 2.53 -12.28
N LYS A 203 -18.55 2.85 -12.49
CA LYS A 203 -19.63 2.50 -11.58
C LYS A 203 -20.69 1.69 -12.30
N THR A 204 -21.00 0.51 -11.77
CA THR A 204 -22.09 -0.37 -12.21
C THR A 204 -22.91 -0.82 -11.01
N GLU A 205 -23.93 -1.65 -11.23
CA GLU A 205 -24.68 -2.31 -10.15
C GLU A 205 -23.82 -3.31 -9.36
N GLU A 206 -22.66 -3.71 -9.89
CA GLU A 206 -21.82 -4.77 -9.33
C GLU A 206 -20.47 -4.25 -8.80
N VAL A 207 -19.97 -3.12 -9.32
CA VAL A 207 -18.65 -2.56 -8.95
C VAL A 207 -18.67 -1.04 -8.83
N SER A 208 -17.73 -0.56 -8.03
CA SER A 208 -17.32 0.85 -8.00
C SER A 208 -15.80 0.95 -8.10
N GLY A 209 -15.31 1.85 -8.93
CA GLY A 209 -13.90 1.96 -9.22
C GLY A 209 -13.55 3.08 -10.18
N TRP A 210 -12.32 3.01 -10.66
CA TRP A 210 -11.70 4.04 -11.50
C TRP A 210 -10.89 3.39 -12.62
N VAL A 211 -10.81 4.11 -13.72
CA VAL A 211 -10.07 3.72 -14.92
C VAL A 211 -9.11 4.83 -15.30
N TRP A 212 -7.88 4.46 -15.60
CA TRP A 212 -6.86 5.37 -16.14
C TRP A 212 -6.34 4.85 -17.46
N SER A 213 -6.11 5.78 -18.39
CA SER A 213 -5.28 5.51 -19.56
C SER A 213 -3.82 5.71 -19.15
N LEU A 214 -2.98 4.70 -19.36
CA LEU A 214 -1.54 4.81 -19.16
C LEU A 214 -0.86 5.18 -20.49
N GLU A 215 0.44 5.46 -20.44
CA GLU A 215 1.25 5.62 -21.65
C GLU A 215 1.21 4.35 -22.51
N GLY A 216 1.22 4.52 -23.84
CA GLY A 216 1.18 3.39 -24.79
C GLY A 216 -0.20 2.78 -25.02
N GLU A 217 -1.29 3.54 -24.79
CA GLU A 217 -2.68 3.10 -24.97
C GLU A 217 -3.10 1.92 -24.07
N GLU A 218 -2.36 1.69 -22.98
CA GLU A 218 -2.74 0.73 -21.96
C GLU A 218 -3.82 1.31 -21.04
N THR A 219 -4.53 0.43 -20.34
CA THR A 219 -5.57 0.84 -19.41
C THR A 219 -5.40 0.15 -18.06
N LEU A 220 -5.44 0.94 -16.99
CA LEU A 220 -5.45 0.45 -15.62
C LEU A 220 -6.83 0.65 -15.03
N CYS A 221 -7.44 -0.41 -14.53
CA CYS A 221 -8.71 -0.35 -13.81
C CYS A 221 -8.50 -0.79 -12.37
N LEU A 222 -9.01 -0.01 -11.41
CA LEU A 222 -9.00 -0.34 -10.00
C LEU A 222 -10.44 -0.31 -9.49
N PHE A 223 -10.93 -1.39 -8.90
CA PHE A 223 -12.32 -1.45 -8.45
C PHE A 223 -12.51 -2.34 -7.22
N SER A 224 -13.61 -2.09 -6.50
CA SER A 224 -14.16 -2.96 -5.47
C SER A 224 -15.51 -3.53 -5.93
N PRO A 225 -15.78 -4.82 -5.71
CA PRO A 225 -17.13 -5.35 -5.86
C PRO A 225 -18.08 -4.74 -4.82
N LEU A 226 -19.33 -4.51 -5.20
CA LEU A 226 -20.42 -4.08 -4.32
C LEU A 226 -21.04 -5.27 -3.57
N SER A 227 -20.88 -6.48 -4.10
CA SER A 227 -21.29 -7.73 -3.46
C SER A 227 -20.26 -8.85 -3.70
N PHE A 228 -20.07 -9.73 -2.72
CA PHE A 228 -19.15 -10.86 -2.85
C PHE A 228 -19.83 -12.03 -3.55
N SER A 229 -19.62 -12.12 -4.86
CA SER A 229 -19.98 -13.28 -5.68
C SER A 229 -18.74 -14.12 -5.98
N PRO A 230 -18.83 -15.46 -6.02
CA PRO A 230 -17.72 -16.33 -6.41
C PRO A 230 -17.22 -16.05 -7.84
N THR A 231 -18.08 -15.51 -8.70
CA THR A 231 -17.72 -15.06 -10.04
C THR A 231 -18.38 -13.74 -10.38
N LEU A 232 -17.65 -12.88 -11.07
CA LEU A 232 -18.10 -11.54 -11.44
C LEU A 232 -17.86 -11.30 -12.94
N TRP A 233 -18.89 -10.85 -13.65
CA TRP A 233 -18.81 -10.55 -15.08
C TRP A 233 -18.78 -9.05 -15.28
N LEU A 234 -17.60 -8.49 -15.46
CA LEU A 234 -17.44 -7.05 -15.52
C LEU A 234 -17.53 -6.54 -16.95
N LYS A 235 -18.51 -5.67 -17.17
CA LYS A 235 -18.61 -4.87 -18.39
C LYS A 235 -17.69 -3.66 -18.29
N PHE A 236 -16.74 -3.57 -19.21
CA PHE A 236 -15.93 -2.35 -19.34
C PHE A 236 -16.80 -1.21 -19.90
N PRO A 237 -16.54 0.05 -19.47
CA PRO A 237 -17.28 1.21 -19.95
C PRO A 237 -16.91 1.59 -21.41
N PHE A 238 -15.96 0.89 -22.03
CA PHE A 238 -15.46 1.14 -23.38
C PHE A 238 -15.22 -0.18 -24.13
N ALA A 239 -15.10 -0.09 -25.46
CA ALA A 239 -14.70 -1.20 -26.29
C ALA A 239 -13.18 -1.42 -26.20
N VAL A 240 -12.76 -2.62 -25.81
CA VAL A 240 -11.35 -2.98 -25.74
C VAL A 240 -10.86 -3.39 -27.13
N ARG A 241 -9.81 -2.72 -27.61
CA ARG A 241 -9.22 -2.92 -28.94
C ARG A 241 -8.77 -4.37 -29.17
N GLU A 242 -8.65 -4.75 -30.44
CA GLU A 242 -8.09 -6.04 -30.82
C GLU A 242 -6.62 -6.17 -30.41
N GLY A 243 -6.19 -7.39 -30.07
CA GLY A 243 -4.83 -7.65 -29.56
C GLY A 243 -4.58 -7.36 -28.08
N VAL A 244 -5.41 -6.53 -27.44
CA VAL A 244 -5.30 -6.23 -25.99
C VAL A 244 -5.77 -7.41 -25.14
N ARG A 245 -5.05 -7.67 -24.05
CA ARG A 245 -5.33 -8.73 -23.08
C ARG A 245 -5.57 -8.12 -21.70
N ALA A 246 -6.42 -8.76 -20.90
CA ALA A 246 -6.67 -8.38 -19.51
C ALA A 246 -5.86 -9.25 -18.55
N TYR A 247 -5.21 -8.61 -17.59
CA TYR A 247 -4.46 -9.25 -16.52
C TYR A 247 -4.97 -8.76 -15.16
N SER A 248 -5.35 -9.70 -14.28
CA SER A 248 -5.53 -9.41 -12.86
C SER A 248 -4.15 -9.34 -12.21
N VAL A 249 -3.85 -8.21 -11.59
CA VAL A 249 -2.56 -7.96 -10.93
C VAL A 249 -2.70 -8.33 -9.47
N GLN A 250 -2.39 -9.57 -9.10
CA GLN A 250 -2.50 -10.03 -7.71
C GLN A 250 -1.54 -11.18 -7.42
N PHE A 251 -1.33 -11.52 -6.15
CA PHE A 251 -0.65 -12.75 -5.79
C PHE A 251 -1.59 -13.95 -5.90
N PRO A 252 -1.06 -15.15 -6.17
CA PRO A 252 0.37 -15.45 -6.32
C PRO A 252 0.94 -15.22 -7.73
N ALA A 253 0.14 -14.79 -8.70
CA ALA A 253 0.57 -14.57 -10.07
C ALA A 253 -0.32 -13.57 -10.80
N LEU A 254 0.20 -12.93 -11.85
CA LEU A 254 -0.61 -12.18 -12.81
C LEU A 254 -1.52 -13.16 -13.57
N VAL A 255 -2.82 -13.07 -13.32
CA VAL A 255 -3.78 -13.99 -13.92
C VAL A 255 -4.34 -13.38 -15.18
N ARG A 256 -4.12 -14.02 -16.33
CA ARG A 256 -4.79 -13.63 -17.57
C ARG A 256 -6.30 -13.87 -17.42
N LEU A 257 -7.08 -12.82 -17.60
CA LEU A 257 -8.52 -12.89 -17.51
C LEU A 257 -9.13 -13.12 -18.91
N PRO A 258 -10.14 -14.00 -19.03
CA PRO A 258 -10.86 -14.17 -20.28
C PRO A 258 -11.63 -12.89 -20.65
N LEU A 259 -11.28 -12.30 -21.80
CA LEU A 259 -12.03 -11.22 -22.42
C LEU A 259 -13.04 -11.81 -23.41
N GLN A 260 -14.30 -11.39 -23.30
CA GLN A 260 -15.37 -11.75 -24.23
C GLN A 260 -15.93 -10.47 -24.87
N ARG A 261 -16.01 -10.47 -26.20
CA ARG A 261 -16.71 -9.42 -26.95
C ARG A 261 -18.11 -9.90 -27.29
N LYS A 262 -19.13 -9.11 -26.93
CA LYS A 262 -20.54 -9.39 -27.25
C LYS A 262 -21.17 -8.11 -27.79
N GLY A 263 -21.26 -8.01 -29.12
CA GLY A 263 -21.66 -6.77 -29.80
C GLY A 263 -20.69 -5.63 -29.47
N ASN A 264 -21.21 -4.49 -29.04
CA ASN A 264 -20.40 -3.33 -28.63
C ASN A 264 -19.83 -3.44 -27.20
N ASN A 265 -20.15 -4.51 -26.46
CA ASN A 265 -19.72 -4.68 -25.08
C ASN A 265 -18.46 -5.54 -25.00
N THR A 266 -17.50 -5.13 -24.16
CA THR A 266 -16.42 -6.00 -23.71
C THR A 266 -16.66 -6.41 -22.27
N LEU A 267 -16.65 -7.72 -22.03
CA LEU A 267 -16.83 -8.33 -20.73
C LEU A 267 -15.54 -9.04 -20.30
N VAL A 268 -15.21 -8.97 -19.01
CA VAL A 268 -14.15 -9.77 -18.40
C VAL A 268 -14.73 -10.65 -17.30
N LYS A 269 -14.37 -11.93 -17.32
CA LYS A 269 -14.76 -12.85 -16.25
C LYS A 269 -13.72 -12.83 -15.14
N PHE A 270 -14.18 -12.54 -13.93
CA PHE A 270 -13.42 -12.66 -12.71
C PHE A 270 -13.87 -13.90 -11.92
N SER A 271 -12.90 -14.73 -11.57
CA SER A 271 -13.07 -15.79 -10.57
C SER A 271 -12.53 -15.26 -9.25
N GLU A 272 -13.34 -15.32 -8.19
CA GLU A 272 -12.99 -14.88 -6.83
C GLU A 272 -12.50 -13.42 -6.72
N PRO A 273 -13.36 -12.43 -7.06
CA PRO A 273 -13.04 -11.03 -6.83
C PRO A 273 -12.65 -10.79 -5.37
N LYS A 274 -11.53 -10.08 -5.15
CA LYS A 274 -11.04 -9.68 -3.82
C LYS A 274 -11.67 -8.34 -3.40
N LEU A 275 -11.30 -7.85 -2.22
CA LEU A 275 -11.78 -6.57 -1.69
C LEU A 275 -11.47 -5.38 -2.59
N ILE A 276 -10.30 -5.42 -3.21
CA ILE A 276 -9.88 -4.48 -4.22
C ILE A 276 -9.16 -5.26 -5.30
N ASN A 277 -9.45 -4.93 -6.55
CA ASN A 277 -8.95 -5.64 -7.71
C ASN A 277 -8.34 -4.64 -8.67
N MET A 278 -7.23 -5.03 -9.27
CA MET A 278 -6.54 -4.27 -10.29
C MET A 278 -6.52 -5.07 -11.59
N VAL A 279 -7.09 -4.49 -12.64
CA VAL A 279 -6.98 -4.98 -14.01
C VAL A 279 -6.03 -4.10 -14.78
N TRP A 280 -5.12 -4.74 -15.48
CA TRP A 280 -4.31 -4.09 -16.48
C TRP A 280 -4.64 -4.64 -17.85
N LEU A 281 -5.03 -3.74 -18.76
CA LEU A 281 -5.30 -4.01 -20.15
C LEU A 281 -4.09 -3.55 -20.97
N THR A 282 -3.42 -4.50 -21.61
CA THR A 282 -2.20 -4.23 -22.39
C THR A 282 -2.07 -5.18 -23.58
N SER A 283 -1.39 -4.73 -24.63
CA SER A 283 -0.87 -5.54 -25.73
C SER A 283 0.66 -5.72 -25.66
N ASP A 284 1.34 -5.05 -24.74
CA ASP A 284 2.80 -5.07 -24.59
C ASP A 284 3.25 -6.34 -23.84
N MET A 285 3.71 -7.31 -24.62
CA MET A 285 4.16 -8.59 -24.09
C MET A 285 5.47 -8.50 -23.30
N GLU A 286 6.34 -7.53 -23.59
CA GLU A 286 7.60 -7.36 -22.85
C GLU A 286 7.31 -6.78 -21.46
N ARG A 287 6.42 -5.79 -21.36
CA ARG A 287 5.96 -5.28 -20.06
C ARG A 287 5.27 -6.38 -19.25
N VAL A 288 4.45 -7.21 -19.89
CA VAL A 288 3.82 -8.36 -19.23
C VAL A 288 4.87 -9.31 -18.65
N GLN A 289 5.93 -9.62 -19.42
CA GLN A 289 7.04 -10.45 -18.93
C GLN A 289 7.78 -9.79 -17.76
N ARG A 290 8.05 -8.48 -17.82
CA ARG A 290 8.66 -7.74 -16.69
C ARG A 290 7.79 -7.78 -15.44
N MET A 291 6.48 -7.56 -15.58
CA MET A 291 5.54 -7.65 -14.46
C MET A 291 5.47 -9.08 -13.89
N HIS A 292 5.50 -10.11 -14.74
CA HIS A 292 5.59 -11.51 -14.27
C HIS A 292 6.88 -11.79 -13.50
N HIS A 293 8.01 -11.24 -13.96
CA HIS A 293 9.28 -11.34 -13.26
C HIS A 293 9.19 -10.71 -11.86
N ILE A 294 8.67 -9.48 -11.76
CA ILE A 294 8.41 -8.81 -10.48
C ILE A 294 7.50 -9.66 -9.58
N ALA A 295 6.40 -10.19 -10.11
CA ALA A 295 5.48 -11.03 -9.33
C ALA A 295 6.18 -12.28 -8.79
N ASN A 296 7.03 -12.93 -9.59
CA ASN A 296 7.79 -14.12 -9.18
C ASN A 296 8.87 -13.79 -8.14
N GLU A 297 9.55 -12.65 -8.26
CA GLU A 297 10.52 -12.18 -7.26
C GLU A 297 9.87 -11.86 -5.91
N LEU A 298 8.65 -11.30 -5.94
CA LEU A 298 7.90 -10.95 -4.74
C LEU A 298 7.16 -12.15 -4.12
N ALA A 299 6.84 -13.20 -4.89
CA ALA A 299 6.03 -14.32 -4.43
C ALA A 299 6.57 -15.02 -3.15
N PRO A 300 7.88 -15.29 -2.99
CA PRO A 300 8.42 -15.83 -1.75
C PRO A 300 8.16 -14.92 -0.54
N LYS A 301 8.20 -13.60 -0.74
CA LYS A 301 7.97 -12.60 0.32
C LYS A 301 6.50 -12.43 0.65
N ALA A 302 5.64 -12.43 -0.36
CA ALA A 302 4.18 -12.45 -0.17
C ALA A 302 3.78 -13.68 0.65
N MET A 303 4.32 -14.85 0.30
CA MET A 303 4.13 -16.08 1.06
C MET A 303 4.66 -15.97 2.49
N GLN A 304 5.88 -15.45 2.66
CA GLN A 304 6.50 -15.27 3.98
C GLN A 304 5.61 -14.45 4.91
N PHE A 305 5.15 -13.26 4.48
CA PHE A 305 4.30 -12.43 5.31
C PHE A 305 2.91 -13.01 5.55
N ALA A 306 2.32 -13.68 4.55
CA ALA A 306 1.04 -14.34 4.73
C ALA A 306 1.12 -15.42 5.84
N VAL A 307 2.15 -16.28 5.81
CA VAL A 307 2.39 -17.27 6.86
C VAL A 307 2.67 -16.61 8.21
N GLN A 308 3.57 -15.62 8.24
CA GLN A 308 3.91 -14.94 9.50
C GLN A 308 2.68 -14.27 10.13
N TRP A 309 1.80 -13.69 9.31
CA TRP A 309 0.55 -13.12 9.81
C TRP A 309 -0.39 -14.21 10.34
N VAL A 310 -0.55 -15.34 9.63
CA VAL A 310 -1.34 -16.49 10.15
C VAL A 310 -0.83 -16.94 11.52
N LEU A 311 0.49 -17.07 11.68
CA LEU A 311 1.09 -17.53 12.93
C LEU A 311 0.91 -16.49 14.06
N ALA A 312 1.18 -15.21 13.79
CA ALA A 312 0.97 -14.15 14.77
C ALA A 312 -0.51 -14.04 15.17
N ARG A 313 -1.43 -14.21 14.21
CA ARG A 313 -2.87 -14.21 14.46
C ARG A 313 -3.31 -15.42 15.29
N ARG A 314 -2.76 -16.60 15.02
CA ARG A 314 -2.99 -17.80 15.83
C ARG A 314 -2.55 -17.57 17.27
N GLU A 315 -1.39 -16.98 17.48
CA GLU A 315 -0.88 -16.64 18.81
C GLU A 315 -1.80 -15.65 19.54
N ARG A 316 -2.22 -14.57 18.87
CA ARG A 316 -3.12 -13.57 19.47
C ARG A 316 -4.51 -14.15 19.81
N LEU A 317 -5.08 -14.94 18.90
CA LEU A 317 -6.46 -15.44 19.05
C LEU A 317 -6.58 -16.68 19.94
N GLY A 318 -5.49 -17.46 20.11
CA GLY A 318 -5.46 -18.63 20.98
C GLY A 318 -6.59 -19.63 20.68
N GLU A 319 -7.39 -19.96 21.70
CA GLU A 319 -8.51 -20.90 21.61
C GLU A 319 -9.56 -20.49 20.54
N LYS A 320 -9.77 -19.18 20.33
CA LYS A 320 -10.70 -18.70 19.28
C LYS A 320 -10.26 -19.09 17.88
N PHE A 321 -8.95 -19.16 17.66
CA PHE A 321 -8.41 -19.64 16.38
C PHE A 321 -8.65 -21.14 16.24
N GLN A 322 -8.38 -21.92 17.29
CA GLN A 322 -8.56 -23.38 17.31
C GLN A 322 -10.02 -23.82 17.14
N ALA A 323 -10.97 -22.97 17.52
CA ALA A 323 -12.40 -23.22 17.33
C ALA A 323 -12.84 -23.24 15.85
N ILE A 324 -11.99 -22.78 14.91
CA ILE A 324 -12.30 -22.80 13.48
C ILE A 324 -12.18 -24.26 12.96
N PRO A 325 -13.23 -24.84 12.34
CA PRO A 325 -13.20 -26.23 11.89
C PRO A 325 -12.05 -26.54 10.92
N GLY A 326 -11.29 -27.60 11.19
CA GLY A 326 -10.20 -28.07 10.33
C GLY A 326 -9.00 -27.13 10.22
N ILE A 327 -8.91 -26.09 11.06
CA ILE A 327 -7.90 -25.04 10.92
C ILE A 327 -6.48 -25.54 11.15
N ASP A 328 -6.27 -26.48 12.06
CA ASP A 328 -4.93 -27.00 12.38
C ASP A 328 -4.35 -27.79 11.20
N ASP A 329 -5.17 -28.60 10.52
CA ASP A 329 -4.76 -29.32 9.30
C ASP A 329 -4.41 -28.35 8.18
N ARG A 330 -5.16 -27.26 8.04
CA ARG A 330 -4.89 -26.20 7.06
C ARG A 330 -3.59 -25.45 7.38
N VAL A 331 -3.37 -25.07 8.63
CA VAL A 331 -2.11 -24.45 9.08
C VAL A 331 -0.93 -25.39 8.84
N TRP A 332 -1.06 -26.67 9.17
CA TRP A 332 -0.03 -27.67 8.89
C TRP A 332 0.26 -27.78 7.38
N SER A 333 -0.78 -27.90 6.56
CA SER A 333 -0.69 -27.94 5.10
C SER A 333 0.00 -26.71 4.52
N MET A 334 -0.36 -25.51 4.99
CA MET A 334 0.27 -24.23 4.65
C MET A 334 1.78 -24.26 4.96
N LEU A 335 2.16 -24.70 6.16
CA LEU A 335 3.57 -24.78 6.57
C LEU A 335 4.36 -25.81 5.74
N GLN A 336 3.76 -26.94 5.38
CA GLN A 336 4.39 -27.93 4.49
C GLN A 336 4.62 -27.36 3.09
N LYS A 337 3.64 -26.64 2.52
CA LYS A 337 3.77 -25.94 1.23
C LYS A 337 4.89 -24.89 1.30
N ALA A 338 4.95 -24.11 2.37
CA ALA A 338 6.02 -23.14 2.62
C ALA A 338 7.40 -23.81 2.63
N LYS A 339 7.55 -24.89 3.41
CA LYS A 339 8.78 -25.66 3.53
C LYS A 339 9.25 -26.26 2.20
N ARG A 340 8.31 -26.72 1.38
CA ARG A 340 8.55 -27.27 0.03
C ARG A 340 8.71 -26.19 -1.05
N ARG A 341 8.73 -24.90 -0.69
CA ARG A 341 8.83 -23.75 -1.61
C ARG A 341 7.71 -23.70 -2.64
N GLN A 342 6.54 -24.26 -2.32
CA GLN A 342 5.33 -24.17 -3.12
C GLN A 342 4.63 -22.84 -2.83
N PHE A 343 5.31 -21.72 -3.14
CA PHE A 343 4.92 -20.39 -2.66
C PHE A 343 3.50 -19.99 -3.05
N SER A 344 3.09 -20.25 -4.30
CA SER A 344 1.77 -19.89 -4.78
C SER A 344 0.65 -20.62 -4.02
N TYR A 345 0.78 -21.93 -3.84
CA TYR A 345 -0.21 -22.74 -3.13
C TYR A 345 -0.23 -22.43 -1.64
N GLY A 346 0.94 -22.23 -1.04
CA GLY A 346 1.03 -21.85 0.36
C GLY A 346 0.42 -20.46 0.62
N TYR A 347 0.60 -19.52 -0.31
CA TYR A 347 0.07 -18.17 -0.21
C TYR A 347 -1.46 -18.18 -0.26
N ILE A 348 -2.03 -18.94 -1.20
CA ILE A 348 -3.49 -19.12 -1.30
C ILE A 348 -4.04 -19.72 -0.01
N GLU A 349 -3.43 -20.79 0.51
CA GLU A 349 -3.85 -21.41 1.78
C GLU A 349 -3.79 -20.41 2.95
N ALA A 350 -2.69 -19.65 3.06
CA ALA A 350 -2.52 -18.64 4.09
C ALA A 350 -3.60 -17.53 3.99
N TYR A 351 -3.88 -17.07 2.77
CA TYR A 351 -4.92 -16.07 2.52
C TYR A 351 -6.31 -16.57 2.94
N GLU A 352 -6.64 -17.81 2.63
CA GLU A 352 -7.92 -18.39 3.02
C GLU A 352 -8.02 -18.63 4.54
N ILE A 353 -6.93 -18.98 5.21
CA ILE A 353 -6.87 -19.07 6.68
C ILE A 353 -7.08 -17.68 7.33
N LEU A 354 -6.41 -16.65 6.79
CA LEU A 354 -6.61 -15.27 7.23
C LEU A 354 -8.06 -14.82 7.03
N SER A 355 -8.65 -15.18 5.88
CA SER A 355 -10.06 -14.89 5.58
C SER A 355 -11.00 -15.60 6.56
N ALA A 356 -10.82 -16.91 6.78
CA ALA A 356 -11.66 -17.70 7.69
C ALA A 356 -11.54 -17.27 9.15
N SER A 357 -10.38 -16.75 9.56
CA SER A 357 -10.16 -16.22 10.91
C SER A 357 -10.57 -14.75 11.06
N GLY A 358 -11.16 -14.13 10.03
CA GLY A 358 -11.68 -12.77 10.08
C GLY A 358 -10.62 -11.66 10.01
N ALA A 359 -9.42 -11.94 9.49
CA ALA A 359 -8.32 -10.98 9.43
C ALA A 359 -8.61 -9.74 8.57
N PHE A 360 -9.56 -9.85 7.65
CA PHE A 360 -9.94 -8.78 6.72
C PHE A 360 -11.24 -8.05 7.12
N GLY A 361 -11.79 -8.32 8.31
CA GLY A 361 -13.02 -7.72 8.81
C GLY A 361 -14.29 -8.15 8.06
N SER A 362 -15.45 -7.63 8.49
CA SER A 362 -16.72 -7.76 7.77
C SER A 362 -17.03 -6.44 7.05
N LEU A 363 -16.93 -6.41 5.72
CA LEU A 363 -17.20 -5.19 4.95
C LEU A 363 -18.68 -4.79 4.88
N ALA A 364 -19.56 -5.50 5.58
CA ALA A 364 -20.99 -5.16 5.67
C ALA A 364 -21.23 -3.81 6.39
N ALA A 365 -20.30 -3.34 7.24
CA ALA A 365 -20.53 -2.15 8.07
C ALA A 365 -20.10 -0.81 7.45
N SER A 366 -19.35 -0.81 6.34
CA SER A 366 -18.81 0.44 5.74
C SER A 366 -19.36 0.76 4.34
N ALA A 367 -20.21 -0.10 3.78
CA ALA A 367 -20.94 0.17 2.54
C ALA A 367 -22.32 0.85 2.76
N VAL A 368 -22.70 1.13 4.02
CA VAL A 368 -24.04 1.65 4.39
C VAL A 368 -23.99 3.01 5.12
N SER A 369 -22.84 3.69 5.14
CA SER A 369 -22.74 5.07 5.64
C SER A 369 -22.05 5.97 4.63
N GLY A 370 -22.66 6.06 3.45
CA GLY A 370 -22.52 7.19 2.53
C GLY A 370 -23.77 8.04 2.59
#